data_AF-A0A522MZC0-F1
#
_entry.id   AF-A0A522MZC0-F1
#
_cell.length_a   1.000
_cell.length_b   1.000
_cell.length_c   1.000
_cell.angle_alpha   90.00
_cell.angle_beta   90.00
_cell.angle_gamma   90.00
#
_symmetry.space_group_name_H-M   'P 1'
#
loop_
_entity.id
_entity.type
_entity.pdbx_description
1 polymer ?
#
loop_
_entity_poly.entity_id
_entity_poly.type
_entity_poly.pdbx_seq_one_letter_code
_entity_poly.pdbx_strand_id
1 'polypeptide(L)'
;MVGAVINLNAFGATVRLRDGRLAAALAPDVRQREGAYRRALLDRRPRHFTRVGEGARVALTLVEDEESLQPAREGVPVLVNPDLERKIAEYLKQTQEWERPDQAPAFERHLRRKSKRAERFPERA
;
A
#
# COMPACT_ATOMS: atom_id res chain seq x y z
N MET A 1 15.80 1.17 12.29
CA MET A 1 14.40 1.12 12.77
C MET A 1 13.70 -0.07 12.12
N VAL A 2 12.70 -0.68 12.77
CA VAL A 2 12.00 -1.87 12.23
C VAL A 2 10.53 -1.55 12.01
N GLY A 3 10.00 -1.90 10.83
CA GLY A 3 8.60 -1.65 10.48
C GLY A 3 8.13 -2.48 9.29
N ALA A 4 6.84 -2.43 8.96
CA ALA A 4 6.26 -3.11 7.80
C ALA A 4 5.73 -2.09 6.80
N VAL A 5 5.94 -2.34 5.51
CA VAL A 5 5.33 -1.54 4.45
C VAL A 5 3.85 -1.87 4.39
N ILE A 6 2.99 -0.86 4.56
CA ILE A 6 1.53 -1.03 4.58
C ILE A 6 0.86 -0.42 3.35
N ASN A 7 1.56 0.43 2.60
CA ASN A 7 1.06 1.08 1.41
C ASN A 7 2.20 1.47 0.46
N LEU A 8 1.95 1.40 -0.85
CA LEU A 8 2.83 1.85 -1.93
C LEU A 8 2.03 2.68 -2.93
N ASN A 9 2.58 3.83 -3.33
CA ASN A 9 2.00 4.69 -4.36
C ASN A 9 3.11 5.47 -5.10
N ALA A 10 2.70 6.31 -6.05
CA ALA A 10 3.62 7.12 -6.85
C ALA A 10 4.48 8.11 -6.03
N PHE A 11 4.04 8.44 -4.81
CA PHE A 11 4.71 9.39 -3.90
C PHE A 11 5.63 8.70 -2.88
N GLY A 12 5.68 7.37 -2.87
CA GLY A 12 6.53 6.57 -2.01
C GLY A 12 5.79 5.45 -1.30
N ALA A 13 6.26 5.09 -0.10
CA ALA A 13 5.68 4.01 0.69
C ALA A 13 5.41 4.47 2.12
N THR A 14 4.33 3.94 2.71
CA THR A 14 4.03 4.13 4.13
C THR A 14 4.52 2.93 4.91
N VAL A 15 5.29 3.18 5.96
CA VAL A 15 5.87 2.17 6.84
C VAL A 15 5.25 2.32 8.22
N ARG A 16 4.66 1.25 8.75
CA ARG A 16 4.24 1.17 10.15
C ARG A 16 5.39 0.61 10.97
N LEU A 17 5.94 1.43 11.86
CA LEU A 17 7.00 1.03 12.78
C LEU A 17 6.48 0.11 13.88
N ARG A 18 7.37 -0.66 14.51
CA ARG A 18 7.01 -1.56 15.62
C ARG A 18 6.35 -0.85 16.81
N ASP A 19 6.71 0.40 17.06
CA ASP A 19 6.12 1.24 18.11
C ASP A 19 4.76 1.84 17.74
N GLY A 20 4.19 1.44 16.59
CA GLY A 20 2.89 1.91 16.11
C GLY A 20 2.94 3.24 15.35
N ARG A 21 4.08 3.93 15.33
CA ARG A 21 4.23 5.19 14.57
C ARG A 21 4.25 4.93 13.07
N LEU A 22 3.83 5.93 12.32
CA LEU A 22 3.90 5.93 10.87
C LEU A 22 5.14 6.72 10.40
N ALA A 23 5.81 6.14 9.41
CA ALA A 23 6.96 6.72 8.73
C ALA A 23 6.76 6.59 7.21
N ALA A 24 7.52 7.34 6.44
CA ALA A 24 7.42 7.34 4.98
C ALA A 24 8.76 6.99 4.35
N ALA A 25 8.75 6.11 3.35
CA ALA A 25 9.85 6.01 2.39
C ALA A 25 9.53 6.90 1.19
N LEU A 26 10.50 7.71 0.78
CA LEU A 26 10.30 8.73 -0.26
C LEU A 26 10.27 8.11 -1.66
N ALA A 27 9.53 8.76 -2.58
CA ALA A 27 9.41 8.33 -3.97
C ALA A 27 10.74 8.00 -4.67
N PRO A 28 11.85 8.77 -4.50
CA PRO A 28 13.11 8.44 -5.15
C PRO A 28 13.65 7.07 -4.75
N ASP A 29 13.65 6.76 -3.45
CA ASP A 29 14.13 5.48 -2.92
C ASP A 29 13.22 4.32 -3.35
N VAL A 30 11.90 4.54 -3.26
CA VAL A 30 10.91 3.56 -3.68
C VAL A 30 11.02 3.24 -5.17
N ARG A 31 11.26 4.24 -6.03
CA ARG A 31 11.46 4.02 -7.47
C ARG A 31 12.76 3.27 -7.77
N GLN A 32 13.84 3.60 -7.06
CA GLN A 32 15.12 2.91 -7.22
C GLN A 32 15.03 1.44 -6.80
N ARG A 33 14.20 1.13 -5.80
CA ARG A 33 14.09 -0.20 -5.16
C ARG A 33 12.69 -0.79 -5.24
N GLU A 34 11.98 -0.53 -6.35
CA GLU A 34 10.55 -0.84 -6.48
C GLU A 34 10.23 -2.31 -6.18
N GLY A 35 11.06 -3.24 -6.69
CA GLY A 35 10.89 -4.67 -6.44
C GLY A 35 10.98 -5.03 -4.95
N ALA A 36 11.92 -4.42 -4.22
CA ALA A 36 12.10 -4.68 -2.79
C ALA A 36 10.91 -4.15 -1.97
N TYR A 37 10.43 -2.95 -2.29
CA TYR A 37 9.26 -2.38 -1.64
C TYR A 37 7.97 -3.15 -1.97
N ARG A 38 7.76 -3.56 -3.24
CA ARG A 38 6.63 -4.41 -3.63
C ARG A 38 6.62 -5.73 -2.87
N ARG A 39 7.77 -6.42 -2.77
CA ARG A 39 7.91 -7.63 -1.95
C ARG A 39 7.61 -7.36 -0.48
N ALA A 40 8.16 -6.28 0.08
CA ALA A 40 7.91 -5.90 1.47
C ALA A 40 6.42 -5.62 1.76
N LEU A 41 5.68 -5.04 0.81
CA LEU A 41 4.23 -4.85 0.92
C LEU A 41 3.44 -6.17 0.86
N LEU A 42 3.81 -7.06 -0.06
CA LEU A 42 3.12 -8.35 -0.23
C LEU A 42 3.33 -9.27 0.96
N ASP A 43 4.57 -9.39 1.44
CA ASP A 43 4.91 -10.29 2.54
C ASP A 43 4.42 -9.77 3.90
N ARG A 44 4.17 -8.45 4.01
CA ARG A 44 3.81 -7.73 5.25
C ARG A 44 4.74 -7.99 6.43
N ARG A 45 5.95 -8.47 6.17
CA ARG A 45 6.94 -8.78 7.21
C ARG A 45 7.64 -7.49 7.67
N PRO A 46 7.98 -7.40 8.98
CA PRO A 46 8.86 -6.35 9.46
C PRO A 46 10.22 -6.39 8.75
N ARG A 47 10.72 -5.24 8.33
CA ARG A 47 12.01 -5.01 7.68
C ARG A 47 12.78 -3.92 8.41
N HIS A 48 14.09 -3.90 8.22
CA HIS A 48 14.94 -2.85 8.74
C HIS A 48 14.94 -1.62 7.81
N PHE A 49 14.88 -0.43 8.41
CA PHE A 49 14.89 0.85 7.74
C PHE A 49 15.89 1.79 8.41
N THR A 50 16.61 2.55 7.62
CA THR A 50 17.49 3.63 8.09
C THR A 50 16.74 4.95 8.00
N ARG A 51 16.84 5.76 9.06
CA ARG A 51 16.26 7.10 9.05
C ARG A 51 17.05 7.98 8.11
N VAL A 52 16.37 8.66 7.19
CA VAL A 52 16.96 9.63 6.28
C VAL A 52 16.23 10.94 6.48
N GLY A 53 16.83 11.84 7.27
CA GLY A 53 16.31 13.20 7.53
C GLY A 53 15.80 13.47 8.95
N GLU A 54 15.86 14.75 9.33
CA GLU A 54 15.50 15.30 10.64
C GLU A 54 14.20 16.13 10.61
N GLY A 55 13.24 15.75 9.77
CA GLY A 55 11.93 16.40 9.71
C GLY A 55 10.93 15.88 10.75
N ALA A 56 9.80 16.59 10.89
CA ALA A 56 8.66 16.19 11.74
C ALA A 56 8.03 14.84 11.32
N ARG A 57 8.24 14.40 10.07
CA ARG A 57 7.91 13.06 9.59
C ARG A 57 9.19 12.27 9.37
N VAL A 58 9.26 11.08 9.97
CA VAL A 58 10.41 10.19 9.85
C VAL A 58 10.46 9.66 8.42
N ALA A 59 11.43 10.14 7.64
CA ALA A 59 11.74 9.59 6.33
C ALA A 59 12.68 8.39 6.48
N LEU A 60 12.45 7.37 5.65
CA LEU A 60 13.07 6.06 5.76
C LEU A 60 13.61 5.57 4.42
N THR A 61 14.69 4.81 4.49
CA THR A 61 15.23 4.02 3.40
C THR A 61 15.26 2.56 3.83
N LEU A 62 14.79 1.67 2.96
CA LEU A 62 14.79 0.23 3.22
C LEU A 62 16.24 -0.26 3.26
N VAL A 63 16.61 -0.97 4.33
CA VAL A 63 17.89 -1.67 4.44
C VAL A 63 17.66 -3.09 3.94
N GLU A 64 18.37 -3.47 2.89
CA GLU A 64 18.46 -4.88 2.50
C GLU A 64 19.48 -5.55 3.43
N ASP A 65 19.00 -6.17 4.50
CA ASP A 65 19.77 -7.15 5.25
C ASP A 65 19.70 -8.52 4.53
N GLU A 66 20.68 -9.40 4.74
CA GLU A 66 20.66 -10.77 4.16
C GLU A 66 19.37 -11.53 4.54
N GLU A 67 18.80 -11.23 5.71
CA GLU A 67 17.51 -11.75 6.16
C GLU A 67 16.34 -11.27 5.28
N SER A 68 16.47 -10.08 4.69
CA SER A 68 15.50 -9.56 3.74
C SER A 68 15.56 -10.15 2.35
N LEU A 69 16.71 -10.69 1.97
CA LEU A 69 16.95 -11.37 0.69
C LEU A 69 16.59 -12.84 0.76
N GLN A 70 16.34 -13.39 1.96
CA GLN A 70 15.84 -14.76 2.05
C GLN A 70 14.48 -14.84 1.36
N PRO A 71 14.32 -15.75 0.38
CA PRO A 71 13.01 -16.01 -0.20
C PRO A 71 12.05 -16.30 0.95
N ALA A 72 10.79 -15.86 0.81
CA ALA A 72 9.74 -16.18 1.76
C ALA A 72 9.85 -17.67 2.08
N ARG A 73 10.23 -18.02 3.33
CA ARG A 73 10.27 -19.41 3.78
C ARG A 73 9.00 -20.08 3.27
N GLU A 74 9.15 -21.18 2.53
CA GLU A 74 8.02 -21.98 2.04
C GLU A 74 6.99 -22.10 3.16
N GLY A 75 5.77 -21.65 2.90
CA GLY A 75 4.70 -21.60 3.90
C GLY A 75 4.24 -20.21 4.35
N VAL A 76 4.51 -19.11 3.61
CA VAL A 76 3.58 -17.97 3.67
C VAL A 76 2.27 -18.50 3.09
N PRO A 77 1.20 -18.65 3.89
CA PRO A 77 -0.06 -19.13 3.34
C PRO A 77 -0.53 -18.02 2.41
N VAL A 78 -0.57 -18.32 1.11
CA VAL A 78 -1.43 -17.56 0.23
C VAL A 78 -2.82 -17.78 0.80
N LEU A 79 -3.39 -16.75 1.44
CA LEU A 79 -4.77 -16.75 1.90
C LEU A 79 -5.68 -16.69 0.68
N VAL A 80 -5.65 -17.73 -0.15
CA VAL A 80 -6.73 -18.02 -1.08
C VAL A 80 -7.85 -18.54 -0.19
N ASN A 81 -8.80 -17.68 0.13
CA ASN A 81 -9.98 -18.06 0.88
C ASN A 81 -11.15 -18.13 -0.12
N PRO A 82 -11.49 -19.32 -0.64
CA PRO A 82 -12.52 -19.46 -1.67
C PRO A 82 -13.89 -18.95 -1.20
N ASP A 83 -14.17 -19.04 0.11
CA ASP A 83 -15.42 -18.53 0.67
C ASP A 83 -15.46 -17.01 0.70
N LEU A 84 -14.31 -16.36 0.97
CA LEU A 84 -14.19 -14.90 0.90
C LEU A 84 -14.34 -14.42 -0.54
N GLU A 85 -13.65 -15.06 -1.50
CA GLU A 85 -13.75 -14.72 -2.92
C GLU A 85 -15.18 -14.90 -3.44
N ARG A 86 -15.86 -15.98 -3.02
CA ARG A 86 -17.28 -16.19 -3.33
C ARG A 86 -18.17 -15.10 -2.74
N LYS A 87 -17.95 -14.70 -1.49
CA LYS A 87 -18.70 -13.60 -0.84
C LYS A 87 -18.45 -12.26 -1.51
N ILE A 88 -17.23 -11.98 -1.95
CA ILE A 88 -16.88 -10.79 -2.73
C ILE A 88 -17.63 -10.81 -4.07
N ALA A 89 -17.61 -11.93 -4.79
CA ALA A 89 -18.31 -12.07 -6.06
C ALA A 89 -19.84 -11.94 -5.91
N GLU A 90 -20.42 -12.54 -4.88
CA GLU A 90 -21.84 -12.44 -4.57
C GLU A 90 -22.26 -11.01 -4.23
N TYR A 91 -21.47 -10.33 -3.37
CA TYR A 91 -21.67 -8.93 -3.04
C TYR A 91 -21.58 -8.04 -4.29
N LEU A 92 -20.56 -8.22 -5.13
CA LEU A 92 -20.38 -7.44 -6.36
C LEU A 92 -21.56 -7.64 -7.31
N LYS A 93 -22.04 -8.88 -7.47
CA LYS A 93 -23.21 -9.20 -8.28
C LYS A 93 -24.49 -8.53 -7.76
N GLN A 94 -24.72 -8.54 -6.44
CA GLN A 94 -25.86 -7.84 -5.83
C GLN A 94 -25.77 -6.32 -6.04
N THR A 95 -24.58 -5.74 -5.94
CA THR A 95 -24.38 -4.30 -6.15
C THR A 95 -24.39 -3.89 -7.63
N GLN A 96 -24.35 -4.83 -8.57
CA GLN A 96 -24.47 -4.56 -10.00
C GLN A 96 -25.87 -4.02 -10.35
N GLU A 97 -26.90 -4.41 -9.61
CA GLU A 97 -28.26 -3.88 -9.73
C GLU A 97 -28.37 -2.41 -9.30
N TRP A 98 -27.40 -1.89 -8.54
CA TRP A 98 -27.35 -0.48 -8.14
C TRP A 98 -26.67 0.41 -9.19
N GLU A 99 -26.14 -0.19 -10.25
CA GLU A 99 -25.63 0.55 -11.40
C GLU A 99 -26.80 1.00 -12.26
N ARG A 100 -27.06 2.32 -12.27
CA ARG A 100 -28.06 2.87 -13.16
C ARG A 100 -27.50 2.90 -14.59
N PRO A 101 -28.22 2.39 -15.60
CA PRO A 101 -27.71 2.23 -16.96
C PRO A 101 -27.48 3.57 -17.68
N ASP A 102 -28.10 4.64 -17.21
CA ASP A 102 -27.94 6.03 -17.66
C ASP A 102 -26.71 6.72 -17.05
N GLN A 103 -26.01 6.08 -16.11
CA GLN A 103 -24.88 6.65 -15.41
C GLN A 103 -23.59 5.89 -15.71
N ALA A 104 -22.47 6.61 -15.66
CA ALA A 104 -21.16 5.99 -15.65
C ALA A 104 -21.07 4.93 -14.53
N PRO A 105 -20.32 3.83 -14.71
CA PRO A 105 -20.16 2.77 -13.72
C PRO A 105 -19.80 3.30 -12.33
N ALA A 106 -20.17 2.56 -11.28
CA ALA A 106 -20.01 3.03 -9.90
C ALA A 106 -18.56 3.37 -9.55
N PHE A 107 -17.61 2.58 -10.06
CA PHE A 107 -16.18 2.81 -9.85
C PHE A 107 -15.69 4.12 -10.48
N GLU A 108 -16.17 4.47 -11.67
CA GLU A 108 -15.83 5.74 -12.32
C GLU A 108 -16.40 6.93 -11.57
N ARG A 109 -17.66 6.85 -11.11
CA ARG A 109 -18.28 7.91 -10.31
C ARG A 109 -17.51 8.14 -9.01
N HIS A 110 -17.09 7.05 -8.36
CA HIS A 110 -16.28 7.11 -7.15
C HIS A 110 -14.91 7.74 -7.41
N LEU A 111 -14.25 7.34 -8.50
CA LEU A 111 -12.96 7.91 -8.90
C LEU A 111 -13.08 9.41 -9.16
N ARG A 112 -14.08 9.85 -9.94
CA ARG A 112 -14.35 11.28 -10.21
C ARG A 112 -14.59 12.06 -8.92
N ARG A 113 -15.37 11.51 -7.98
CA ARG A 113 -15.61 12.13 -6.67
C ARG A 113 -14.33 12.24 -5.84
N LYS A 114 -13.45 11.23 -5.89
CA LYS A 114 -12.15 11.26 -5.22
C LYS A 114 -11.21 12.29 -5.85
N SER A 115 -11.10 12.35 -7.17
CA SER A 115 -10.29 13.36 -7.87
C SER A 115 -10.76 14.77 -7.55
N LYS A 116 -12.07 15.04 -7.62
CA LYS A 116 -12.67 16.32 -7.25
C LYS A 116 -12.45 16.69 -5.77
N ARG A 117 -12.34 15.70 -4.88
CA ARG A 117 -11.99 15.93 -3.47
C ARG A 117 -10.50 16.26 -3.33
N ALA A 118 -9.63 15.61 -4.08
CA ALA A 118 -8.20 15.87 -4.08
C ALA A 118 -7.87 17.28 -4.56
N GLU A 119 -8.61 17.82 -5.54
CA GLU A 119 -8.50 19.22 -5.99
C GLU A 119 -8.67 20.25 -4.85
N ARG A 120 -9.40 19.90 -3.77
CA ARG A 120 -9.60 20.77 -2.61
C ARG A 120 -8.39 20.82 -1.66
N PHE A 121 -7.44 19.91 -1.83
CA PHE A 121 -6.20 19.86 -1.08
C PHE A 121 -5.06 20.09 -2.06
N PRO A 122 -4.83 21.35 -2.52
CA PRO A 122 -3.64 21.64 -3.29
C PRO A 122 -2.44 21.19 -2.46
N GLU A 123 -1.61 20.33 -3.05
CA GLU A 123 -0.38 19.85 -2.44
C GLU A 123 0.42 21.08 -1.99
N ARG A 124 0.63 21.21 -0.67
CA ARG A 124 1.57 22.22 -0.17
C ARG A 124 2.94 21.83 -0.71
N ALA A 125 3.45 22.69 -1.61
CA ALA A 125 4.78 22.65 -2.18
C ALA A 125 5.88 22.57 -1.10
#